data_AF-A0A9J6DPA3-F1
#
_entry.id   AF-A0A9J6DPA3-F1
#
_cell.length_a   1.000
_cell.length_b   1.000
_cell.length_c   1.000
_cell.angle_alpha   90.00
_cell.angle_beta   90.00
_cell.angle_gamma   90.00
#
_symmetry.space_group_name_H-M   'P 1'
#
loop_
_entity.id
_entity.type
_entity.pdbx_description
1 polymer ?
#
loop_
_entity_poly.entity_id
_entity_poly.type
_entity_poly.pdbx_seq_one_letter_code
_entity_poly.pdbx_strand_id
1 'polypeptide(L)'
;MTGLVPITWLKTGRTRNRSSSRCLSCAAPKGNISAHFDIFNSTTQVNLSFADSLRNICRGSLVPVRYVIAVSSLPTATHQRNIIRADLWYTRNASSSVKLIFFVGRPSDLSLLAHVEYERHLQTDIVLGSYSGVPESASLATLVMLRWVAEFCTAAPFVIKITDEGRVNARFLQVAYDLNVKLADEFDMLGSFVSLRGEACGEPPVQHSARRCPDHGGFLSGCAYMLAHRIVRPLLRASEMHPPVLPEDVYVTGTLAEAIGAKRGEPANFEGCYYSYVKSMSFVPRSAYYWLRDRLLISLTRLSLYWQEI
;
A
#
# COMPACT_ATOMS: atom_id res chain seq x y z
N MET A 1 -6.97 19.89 -43.53
CA MET A 1 -7.96 18.79 -43.58
C MET A 1 -7.49 17.70 -42.63
N THR A 2 -8.17 17.61 -41.51
CA THR A 2 -7.87 16.82 -40.31
C THR A 2 -8.47 15.42 -40.43
N GLY A 3 -7.65 14.38 -40.26
CA GLY A 3 -8.12 13.00 -40.11
C GLY A 3 -7.70 12.46 -38.75
N LEU A 4 -8.62 12.52 -37.78
CA LEU A 4 -8.47 11.89 -36.46
C LEU A 4 -8.91 10.43 -36.56
N VAL A 5 -8.07 9.51 -36.09
CA VAL A 5 -8.44 8.10 -35.84
C VAL A 5 -8.78 7.98 -34.34
N PRO A 6 -9.96 7.45 -33.96
CA PRO A 6 -10.32 7.29 -32.55
C PRO A 6 -9.68 6.03 -31.97
N ILE A 7 -9.09 6.15 -30.77
CA ILE A 7 -8.64 5.01 -29.96
C ILE A 7 -9.62 4.85 -28.80
N THR A 8 -10.43 3.80 -28.84
CA THR A 8 -11.37 3.39 -27.78
C THR A 8 -10.70 2.42 -26.82
N TRP A 9 -10.50 2.80 -25.55
CA TRP A 9 -10.21 1.86 -24.46
C TRP A 9 -10.88 2.30 -23.15
N LEU A 10 -12.17 1.99 -23.03
CA LEU A 10 -12.88 1.87 -21.77
C LEU A 10 -13.64 0.54 -21.84
N LYS A 11 -13.38 -0.38 -20.91
CA LYS A 11 -14.26 -1.55 -20.74
C LYS A 11 -15.61 -1.03 -20.26
N THR A 12 -16.60 -1.05 -21.12
CA THR A 12 -17.97 -0.62 -20.85
C THR A 12 -18.59 -1.48 -19.75
N GLY A 13 -18.86 -0.89 -18.58
CA GLY A 13 -19.67 -1.49 -17.53
C GLY A 13 -21.14 -1.51 -17.92
N ARG A 14 -21.76 -2.70 -17.95
CA ARG A 14 -23.22 -2.86 -18.04
C ARG A 14 -23.84 -2.45 -16.70
N THR A 15 -24.66 -1.40 -16.73
CA THR A 15 -25.58 -1.06 -15.64
C THR A 15 -26.75 -2.05 -15.62
N ARG A 16 -27.09 -2.59 -14.45
CA ARG A 16 -28.38 -3.23 -14.21
C ARG A 16 -28.95 -2.75 -12.87
N ASN A 17 -30.05 -2.02 -12.97
CA ASN A 17 -30.93 -1.65 -11.86
C ASN A 17 -31.48 -2.90 -11.15
N ARG A 18 -31.53 -2.91 -9.81
CA ARG A 18 -32.80 -3.04 -9.06
C ARG A 18 -32.66 -3.04 -7.53
N SER A 19 -33.68 -2.37 -6.95
CA SER A 19 -34.39 -2.58 -5.69
C SER A 19 -33.66 -2.44 -4.35
N SER A 20 -34.02 -1.34 -3.70
CA SER A 20 -34.03 -1.09 -2.27
C SER A 20 -34.59 -2.24 -1.43
N SER A 21 -33.89 -2.59 -0.36
CA SER A 21 -34.50 -3.11 0.87
C SER A 21 -33.69 -2.61 2.07
N ARG A 22 -34.31 -1.73 2.86
CA ARG A 22 -33.84 -1.32 4.19
C ARG A 22 -33.67 -2.56 5.06
N CYS A 23 -32.56 -2.66 5.78
CA CYS A 23 -32.47 -3.52 6.96
C CYS A 23 -32.31 -2.66 8.20
N LEU A 24 -33.31 -2.80 9.08
CA LEU A 24 -33.42 -2.22 10.40
C LEU A 24 -32.47 -2.93 11.38
N SER A 25 -31.85 -2.12 12.25
CA SER A 25 -31.19 -2.45 13.53
C SER A 25 -30.09 -3.51 13.56
N CYS A 26 -28.87 -3.08 13.91
CA CYS A 26 -27.81 -3.93 14.45
C CYS A 26 -27.70 -3.70 15.97
N ALA A 27 -27.98 -4.73 16.78
CA ALA A 27 -27.56 -4.76 18.18
C ALA A 27 -26.15 -5.38 18.26
N ALA A 28 -25.22 -4.71 18.94
CA ALA A 28 -23.85 -5.17 19.13
C ALA A 28 -23.79 -6.30 20.19
N PRO A 29 -23.00 -7.37 20.00
CA PRO A 29 -22.74 -8.33 21.06
C PRO A 29 -21.80 -7.71 22.10
N LYS A 30 -22.19 -7.80 23.38
CA LYS A 30 -21.36 -7.45 24.54
C LYS A 30 -20.27 -8.50 24.73
N GLY A 31 -19.09 -8.27 24.17
CA GLY A 31 -17.86 -9.00 24.47
C GLY A 31 -16.76 -7.99 24.83
N ASN A 32 -15.94 -8.32 25.84
CA ASN A 32 -14.94 -7.42 26.41
C ASN A 32 -13.83 -7.09 25.39
N ILE A 33 -13.91 -5.90 24.76
CA ILE A 33 -13.01 -5.38 23.71
C ILE A 33 -11.79 -4.64 24.30
N SER A 34 -11.64 -4.59 25.63
CA SER A 34 -10.68 -3.74 26.34
C SER A 34 -9.21 -4.01 25.98
N ALA A 35 -8.77 -5.25 25.75
CA ALA A 35 -7.34 -5.56 25.61
C ALA A 35 -6.72 -5.19 24.24
N HIS A 36 -7.50 -4.98 23.18
CA HIS A 36 -6.99 -4.55 21.86
C HIS A 36 -7.23 -3.05 21.58
N PHE A 37 -8.03 -2.38 22.43
CA PHE A 37 -8.37 -0.97 22.30
C PHE A 37 -7.37 -0.03 23.00
N ASP A 38 -6.57 -0.55 23.92
CA ASP A 38 -5.62 0.25 24.73
C ASP A 38 -4.44 0.81 23.92
N ILE A 39 -4.22 0.39 22.66
CA ILE A 39 -3.18 0.96 21.79
C ILE A 39 -3.61 2.31 21.19
N PHE A 40 -4.93 2.58 21.10
CA PHE A 40 -5.47 3.77 20.43
C PHE A 40 -6.16 4.77 21.37
N ASN A 41 -6.44 4.42 22.63
CA ASN A 41 -7.13 5.29 23.57
C ASN A 41 -6.21 6.14 24.45
N SER A 42 -4.90 5.95 24.33
CA SER A 42 -3.97 7.00 24.70
C SER A 42 -3.97 8.00 23.56
N THR A 43 -4.12 9.28 23.89
CA THR A 43 -3.41 10.38 23.22
C THR A 43 -1.89 10.11 23.22
N THR A 44 -1.45 8.98 22.66
CA THR A 44 -0.15 8.86 22.05
C THR A 44 -0.22 9.78 20.86
N GLN A 45 0.12 11.05 21.12
CA GLN A 45 1.12 11.68 20.29
C GLN A 45 2.14 10.57 20.00
N VAL A 46 2.02 9.93 18.85
CA VAL A 46 3.12 9.16 18.29
C VAL A 46 4.17 10.23 18.16
N ASN A 47 5.08 10.27 19.14
CA ASN A 47 6.03 11.34 19.29
C ASN A 47 7.06 11.08 18.19
N LEU A 48 6.68 11.45 16.98
CA LEU A 48 7.43 11.19 15.77
C LEU A 48 8.48 12.27 15.68
N SER A 49 9.51 12.14 16.52
CA SER A 49 10.74 12.89 16.31
C SER A 49 11.44 12.33 15.08
N PHE A 50 10.94 12.70 13.90
CA PHE A 50 11.63 12.42 12.65
C PHE A 50 12.92 13.24 12.62
N ALA A 51 14.03 12.63 12.19
CA ALA A 51 15.27 13.35 11.98
C ALA A 51 15.07 14.47 10.94
N ASP A 52 15.75 15.60 11.10
CA ASP A 52 15.59 16.76 10.20
C ASP A 52 15.88 16.43 8.73
N SER A 53 16.79 15.48 8.48
CA SER A 53 17.06 14.96 7.14
C SER A 53 15.81 14.37 6.48
N LEU A 54 15.01 13.60 7.24
CA LEU A 54 13.76 13.03 6.75
C LEU A 54 12.73 14.14 6.50
N ARG A 55 12.61 15.11 7.41
CA ARG A 55 11.68 16.25 7.26
C ARG A 55 11.93 17.06 5.97
N ASN A 56 13.17 17.05 5.51
CA ASN A 56 13.63 17.82 4.35
C ASN A 56 13.63 17.03 3.02
N ILE A 57 13.22 15.75 2.98
CA ILE A 57 13.21 14.96 1.73
C ILE A 57 12.42 15.67 0.62
N CYS A 58 11.25 16.21 0.94
CA CYS A 58 10.45 16.99 -0.02
C CYS A 58 10.77 18.48 0.00
N ARG A 59 10.98 19.08 1.19
CA ARG A 59 11.22 20.53 1.33
C ARG A 59 12.57 20.98 0.79
N GLY A 60 13.60 20.12 0.84
CA GLY A 60 14.93 20.39 0.32
C GLY A 60 15.08 20.10 -1.18
N SER A 61 13.98 19.76 -1.87
CA SER A 61 14.01 19.54 -3.32
C SER A 61 14.20 20.86 -4.07
N LEU A 62 15.09 20.88 -5.05
CA LEU A 62 15.32 22.05 -5.91
C LEU A 62 14.22 22.22 -6.97
N VAL A 63 13.40 21.18 -7.17
CA VAL A 63 12.26 21.16 -8.09
C VAL A 63 10.99 20.73 -7.35
N PRO A 64 9.79 21.13 -7.84
CA PRO A 64 8.54 20.63 -7.29
C PRO A 64 8.48 19.10 -7.32
N VAL A 65 8.18 18.50 -6.16
CA VAL A 65 8.00 17.05 -6.05
C VAL A 65 6.67 16.67 -6.68
N ARG A 66 6.70 15.74 -7.63
CA ARG A 66 5.56 15.17 -8.34
C ARG A 66 5.08 13.86 -7.70
N TYR A 67 6.02 13.04 -7.24
CA TYR A 67 5.72 11.73 -6.64
C TYR A 67 6.54 11.49 -5.38
N VAL A 68 5.91 10.91 -4.36
CA VAL A 68 6.58 10.29 -3.24
C VAL A 68 6.37 8.79 -3.31
N ILE A 69 7.45 8.04 -3.53
CA ILE A 69 7.47 6.58 -3.43
C ILE A 69 7.76 6.23 -1.98
N ALA A 70 6.78 5.62 -1.33
CA ALA A 70 6.86 5.20 0.06
C ALA A 70 6.83 3.68 0.15
N VAL A 71 7.87 3.11 0.74
CA VAL A 71 8.08 1.66 0.81
C VAL A 71 7.79 1.18 2.22
N SER A 72 6.79 0.32 2.39
CA SER A 72 6.63 -0.45 3.64
C SER A 72 7.57 -1.64 3.58
N SER A 73 8.54 -1.73 4.50
CA SER A 73 9.60 -2.75 4.46
C SER A 73 9.81 -3.39 5.83
N LEU A 74 10.04 -4.71 5.85
CA LEU A 74 10.41 -5.41 7.08
C LEU A 74 11.83 -5.05 7.53
N PRO A 75 12.15 -5.05 8.84
CA PRO A 75 13.51 -4.79 9.32
C PRO A 75 14.57 -5.67 8.67
N THR A 76 14.23 -6.94 8.44
CA THR A 76 15.09 -7.97 7.82
C THR A 76 15.34 -7.75 6.32
N ALA A 77 14.55 -6.92 5.64
CA ALA A 77 14.57 -6.74 4.20
C ALA A 77 15.62 -5.71 3.70
N THR A 78 16.80 -5.64 4.34
CA THR A 78 17.88 -4.72 3.94
C THR A 78 18.31 -4.93 2.49
N HIS A 79 18.37 -6.18 2.04
CA HIS A 79 18.74 -6.51 0.66
C HIS A 79 17.72 -5.95 -0.35
N GLN A 80 16.43 -6.14 -0.10
CA GLN A 80 15.35 -5.60 -0.94
C GLN A 80 15.36 -4.07 -0.97
N ARG A 81 15.57 -3.41 0.18
CA ARG A 81 15.73 -1.95 0.22
C ARG A 81 16.90 -1.49 -0.65
N ASN A 82 18.03 -2.19 -0.63
CA ASN A 82 19.18 -1.86 -1.47
C ASN A 82 18.90 -2.04 -2.97
N ILE A 83 18.14 -3.07 -3.35
CA ILE A 83 17.67 -3.24 -4.74
C ILE A 83 16.79 -2.06 -5.15
N ILE A 84 15.78 -1.70 -4.35
CA ILE A 84 14.89 -0.57 -4.65
C ILE A 84 15.68 0.74 -4.77
N ARG A 85 16.66 0.98 -3.89
CA ARG A 85 17.56 2.14 -3.98
C ARG A 85 18.37 2.14 -5.27
N ALA A 86 18.87 0.98 -5.70
CA ALA A 86 19.62 0.85 -6.94
C ALA A 86 18.73 1.13 -8.16
N ASP A 87 17.52 0.57 -8.19
CA ASP A 87 16.54 0.78 -9.28
C ASP A 87 16.07 2.24 -9.35
N LEU A 88 15.96 2.90 -8.19
CA LEU A 88 15.46 4.26 -8.03
C LEU A 88 16.56 5.27 -7.66
N TRP A 89 17.81 5.01 -8.04
CA TRP A 89 18.98 5.79 -7.60
C TRP A 89 18.86 7.30 -7.85
N TYR A 90 18.21 7.69 -8.95
CA TYR A 90 18.02 9.09 -9.35
C TYR A 90 17.12 9.87 -8.36
N THR A 91 16.29 9.19 -7.56
CA THR A 91 15.40 9.82 -6.58
C THR A 91 16.16 10.54 -5.45
N ARG A 92 17.43 10.18 -5.24
CA ARG A 92 18.34 10.83 -4.27
C ARG A 92 18.83 12.19 -4.74
N ASN A 93 18.71 12.51 -6.03
CA ASN A 93 19.13 13.81 -6.55
C ASN A 93 18.16 14.90 -6.07
N ALA A 94 18.70 16.03 -5.58
CA ALA A 94 17.92 17.18 -5.16
C ALA A 94 17.03 17.74 -6.28
N SER A 95 17.45 17.58 -7.55
CA SER A 95 16.70 17.98 -8.75
C SER A 95 15.70 16.92 -9.24
N SER A 96 15.54 15.80 -8.54
CA SER A 96 14.52 14.81 -8.87
C SER A 96 13.14 15.25 -8.35
N SER A 97 12.14 15.22 -9.23
CA SER A 97 10.73 15.41 -8.88
C SER A 97 10.10 14.16 -8.24
N VAL A 98 10.85 13.06 -8.12
CA VAL A 98 10.42 11.83 -7.42
C VAL A 98 11.29 11.65 -6.20
N LYS A 99 10.67 11.44 -5.04
CA LYS A 99 11.36 11.15 -3.77
C LYS A 99 11.04 9.74 -3.31
N LEU A 100 12.02 9.09 -2.66
CA LEU A 100 11.91 7.74 -2.12
C LEU A 100 12.08 7.79 -0.60
N ILE A 101 11.28 7.01 0.12
CA ILE A 101 11.40 6.85 1.56
C ILE A 101 10.95 5.45 2.00
N PHE A 102 11.61 4.90 3.01
CA PHE A 102 11.32 3.60 3.59
C PHE A 102 10.69 3.75 4.97
N PHE A 103 9.63 2.98 5.23
CA PHE A 103 8.96 2.87 6.53
C PHE A 103 9.22 1.48 7.08
N VAL A 104 10.03 1.42 8.14
CA VAL A 104 10.50 0.18 8.75
C VAL A 104 9.99 0.14 10.19
N GLY A 105 9.37 -0.96 10.59
CA GLY A 105 8.93 -1.14 11.98
C GLY A 105 10.11 -1.40 12.92
N ARG A 106 9.90 -1.26 14.22
CA ARG A 106 10.92 -1.55 15.24
C ARG A 106 10.99 -3.07 15.48
N PRO A 107 12.11 -3.75 15.17
CA PRO A 107 12.28 -5.15 15.52
C PRO A 107 12.43 -5.32 17.04
N SER A 108 12.01 -6.46 17.57
CA SER A 108 12.22 -6.82 18.99
C SER A 108 13.64 -7.29 19.28
N ASP A 109 14.31 -7.85 18.27
CA ASP A 109 15.71 -8.24 18.33
C ASP A 109 16.62 -6.99 18.34
N LEU A 110 17.41 -6.83 19.40
CA LEU A 110 18.28 -5.67 19.60
C LEU A 110 19.45 -5.61 18.60
N SER A 111 19.94 -6.76 18.15
CA SER A 111 20.98 -6.81 17.11
C SER A 111 20.40 -6.33 15.78
N LEU A 112 19.23 -6.81 15.39
CA LEU A 112 18.55 -6.37 14.18
C LEU A 112 18.17 -4.88 14.26
N LEU A 113 17.74 -4.40 15.43
CA LEU A 113 17.50 -2.97 15.64
C LEU A 113 18.77 -2.15 15.39
N ALA A 114 19.91 -2.56 15.96
CA ALA A 114 21.18 -1.87 15.76
C ALA A 114 21.58 -1.83 14.28
N HIS A 115 21.33 -2.91 13.52
CA HIS A 115 21.56 -2.93 12.07
C HIS A 115 20.66 -1.93 11.32
N VAL A 116 19.36 -1.88 11.66
CA VAL A 116 18.43 -0.92 11.05
C VAL A 116 18.78 0.52 11.40
N GLU A 117 19.20 0.79 12.64
CA GLU A 117 19.64 2.13 13.05
C GLU A 117 20.93 2.56 12.34
N TYR A 118 21.88 1.63 12.15
CA TYR A 118 23.07 1.86 11.35
C TYR A 118 22.73 2.15 9.89
N GLU A 119 21.87 1.34 9.26
CA GLU A 119 21.39 1.59 7.89
C GLU A 119 20.69 2.95 7.77
N ARG A 120 19.82 3.29 8.73
CA ARG A 120 19.11 4.57 8.79
C ARG A 120 20.08 5.74 8.85
N HIS A 121 21.14 5.62 9.64
CA HIS A 121 22.17 6.66 9.74
C HIS A 121 22.93 6.84 8.42
N LEU A 122 23.28 5.75 7.74
CA LEU A 122 24.02 5.79 6.48
C LEU A 122 23.18 6.30 5.30
N GLN A 123 21.92 5.87 5.19
CA GLN A 123 21.10 6.12 3.99
C GLN A 123 20.20 7.35 4.14
N THR A 124 19.86 7.76 5.36
CA THR A 124 19.00 8.93 5.66
C THR A 124 17.62 8.90 5.00
N ASP A 125 17.15 7.72 4.56
CA ASP A 125 15.89 7.51 3.85
C ASP A 125 14.93 6.57 4.60
N ILE A 126 15.26 6.20 5.84
CA ILE A 126 14.45 5.30 6.68
C ILE A 126 13.74 6.09 7.78
N VAL A 127 12.42 5.99 7.79
CA VAL A 127 11.57 6.24 8.94
C VAL A 127 11.46 4.95 9.75
N LEU A 128 12.08 4.93 10.93
CA LEU A 128 11.88 3.87 11.91
C LEU A 128 10.59 4.15 12.69
N GLY A 129 9.54 3.39 12.42
CA GLY A 129 8.24 3.55 13.05
C GLY A 129 8.15 2.95 14.45
N SER A 130 7.23 3.47 15.25
CA SER A 130 6.94 2.99 16.61
C SER A 130 5.98 1.79 16.64
N TYR A 131 5.93 1.00 15.56
CA TYR A 131 5.15 -0.23 15.44
C TYR A 131 6.09 -1.42 15.32
N SER A 132 5.60 -2.63 15.60
CA SER A 132 6.44 -3.83 15.50
C SER A 132 6.85 -4.12 14.05
N GLY A 133 8.11 -4.48 13.85
CA GLY A 133 8.68 -4.81 12.54
C GLY A 133 8.31 -6.20 12.02
N VAL A 134 7.02 -6.56 12.08
CA VAL A 134 6.48 -7.85 11.61
C VAL A 134 5.41 -7.64 10.54
N PRO A 135 5.14 -8.63 9.67
CA PRO A 135 4.18 -8.49 8.56
C PRO A 135 2.77 -8.08 9.01
N GLU A 136 2.34 -8.52 10.19
CA GLU A 136 1.02 -8.25 10.76
C GLU A 136 0.80 -6.77 11.09
N SER A 137 1.87 -5.98 11.14
CA SER A 137 1.83 -4.54 11.37
C SER A 137 1.80 -3.71 10.08
N ALA A 138 1.60 -4.32 8.91
CA ALA A 138 1.59 -3.63 7.62
C ALA A 138 0.56 -2.48 7.56
N SER A 139 -0.63 -2.65 8.14
CA SER A 139 -1.65 -1.59 8.20
C SER A 139 -1.17 -0.39 9.03
N LEU A 140 -0.49 -0.64 10.15
CA LEU A 140 0.12 0.42 10.97
C LEU A 140 1.26 1.11 10.23
N ALA A 141 2.10 0.34 9.52
CA ALA A 141 3.18 0.90 8.69
C ALA A 141 2.63 1.90 7.66
N THR A 142 1.52 1.54 7.02
CA THR A 142 0.86 2.39 6.03
C THR A 142 0.24 3.64 6.66
N LEU A 143 -0.38 3.54 7.85
CA LEU A 143 -0.88 4.73 8.56
C LEU A 143 0.25 5.68 8.97
N VAL A 144 1.37 5.16 9.46
CA VAL A 144 2.56 5.97 9.78
C VAL A 144 3.11 6.64 8.52
N MET A 145 3.16 5.91 7.40
CA MET A 145 3.52 6.46 6.10
C MET A 145 2.61 7.63 5.69
N LEU A 146 1.29 7.44 5.73
CA LEU A 146 0.33 8.48 5.36
C LEU A 146 0.47 9.71 6.26
N ARG A 147 0.70 9.52 7.57
CA ARG A 147 0.92 10.61 8.53
C ARG A 147 2.19 11.40 8.18
N TRP A 148 3.30 10.72 7.90
CA TRP A 148 4.55 11.37 7.50
C TRP A 148 4.37 12.17 6.21
N VAL A 149 3.72 11.59 5.19
CA VAL A 149 3.49 12.28 3.91
C VAL A 149 2.62 13.52 4.10
N ALA A 150 1.57 13.43 4.92
CA ALA A 150 0.67 14.54 5.21
C ALA A 150 1.36 15.72 5.91
N GLU A 151 2.51 15.48 6.56
CA GLU A 151 3.25 16.48 7.33
C GLU A 151 4.44 17.05 6.54
N PHE A 152 5.20 16.20 5.84
CA PHE A 152 6.48 16.60 5.22
C PHE A 152 6.45 16.73 3.70
N CYS A 153 5.44 16.19 3.02
CA CYS A 153 5.35 16.17 1.56
C CYS A 153 4.00 16.66 1.04
N THR A 154 3.48 17.74 1.60
CA THR A 154 2.14 18.29 1.32
C THR A 154 1.93 18.77 -0.12
N ALA A 155 2.99 19.15 -0.81
CA ALA A 155 2.94 19.67 -2.18
C ALA A 155 3.01 18.57 -3.26
N ALA A 156 3.36 17.34 -2.89
CA ALA A 156 3.47 16.25 -3.85
C ALA A 156 2.07 15.76 -4.24
N PRO A 157 1.65 15.83 -5.52
CA PRO A 157 0.29 15.45 -5.93
C PRO A 157 0.02 13.95 -5.81
N PHE A 158 1.05 13.11 -5.87
CA PHE A 158 0.91 11.66 -5.86
C PHE A 158 1.79 10.99 -4.81
N VAL A 159 1.22 9.99 -4.15
CA VAL A 159 1.91 9.08 -3.23
C VAL A 159 1.80 7.68 -3.80
N ILE A 160 2.93 7.01 -4.01
CA ILE A 160 2.97 5.63 -4.48
C ILE A 160 3.43 4.77 -3.32
N LYS A 161 2.53 3.92 -2.81
CA LYS A 161 2.88 2.92 -1.81
C LYS A 161 3.35 1.65 -2.51
N ILE A 162 4.49 1.11 -2.09
CA ILE A 162 4.94 -0.23 -2.46
C ILE A 162 5.38 -1.03 -1.23
N THR A 163 5.49 -2.35 -1.38
CA THR A 163 6.19 -3.21 -0.41
C THR A 163 7.67 -3.38 -0.82
N ASP A 164 8.45 -4.08 -0.01
CA ASP A 164 9.81 -4.55 -0.34
C ASP A 164 9.87 -5.46 -1.57
N GLU A 165 8.75 -6.11 -1.91
CA GLU A 165 8.61 -6.92 -3.13
C GLU A 165 8.01 -6.14 -4.32
N GLY A 166 7.48 -4.93 -4.09
CA GLY A 166 6.96 -4.06 -5.14
C GLY A 166 8.08 -3.43 -5.97
N ARG A 167 7.77 -3.09 -7.24
CA ARG A 167 8.68 -2.39 -8.15
C ARG A 167 7.94 -1.26 -8.85
N VAL A 168 8.68 -0.21 -9.22
CA VAL A 168 8.13 0.99 -9.88
C VAL A 168 9.03 1.37 -11.04
N ASN A 169 8.44 1.54 -12.23
CA ASN A 169 9.17 2.10 -13.37
C ASN A 169 9.19 3.63 -13.27
N ALA A 170 10.27 4.12 -12.68
CA ALA A 170 10.66 5.51 -12.57
C ALA A 170 10.51 6.37 -13.83
N ARG A 171 11.02 5.87 -14.97
CA ARG A 171 11.01 6.62 -16.23
C ARG A 171 9.58 6.77 -16.73
N PHE A 172 8.79 5.72 -16.58
CA PHE A 172 7.38 5.74 -16.95
C PHE A 172 6.59 6.77 -16.12
N LEU A 173 6.87 6.93 -14.82
CA LEU A 173 6.21 7.95 -13.99
C LEU A 173 6.39 9.38 -14.52
N GLN A 174 7.57 9.68 -15.06
CA GLN A 174 7.85 11.00 -15.63
C GLN A 174 7.07 11.24 -16.91
N VAL A 175 7.05 10.26 -17.82
CA VAL A 175 6.34 10.35 -19.10
C VAL A 175 4.82 10.33 -18.90
N ALA A 176 4.33 9.55 -17.94
CA ALA A 176 2.91 9.40 -17.64
C ALA A 176 2.35 10.48 -16.70
N TYR A 177 3.12 11.50 -16.32
CA TYR A 177 2.68 12.49 -15.32
C TYR A 177 1.39 13.21 -15.73
N ASP A 178 1.31 13.73 -16.95
CA ASP A 178 0.12 14.45 -17.42
C ASP A 178 -1.10 13.53 -17.53
N LEU A 179 -0.88 12.25 -17.84
CA LEU A 179 -1.93 11.24 -17.82
C LEU A 179 -2.42 10.97 -16.40
N ASN A 180 -1.50 10.82 -15.44
CA ASN A 180 -1.83 10.59 -14.04
C ASN A 180 -2.58 11.78 -13.44
N VAL A 181 -2.23 13.02 -13.82
CA VAL A 181 -2.99 14.23 -13.45
C VAL A 181 -4.42 14.16 -13.96
N LYS A 182 -4.63 13.81 -15.24
CA LYS A 182 -5.98 13.65 -15.80
C LYS A 182 -6.77 12.53 -15.12
N LEU A 183 -6.13 11.38 -14.87
CA LEU A 183 -6.77 10.28 -14.14
C LEU A 183 -7.14 10.70 -12.71
N ALA A 184 -6.36 11.58 -12.10
CA ALA A 184 -6.64 12.11 -10.77
C ALA A 184 -7.87 13.02 -10.74
N ASP A 185 -8.39 13.52 -11.86
CA ASP A 185 -9.67 14.25 -11.91
C ASP A 185 -10.86 13.30 -11.71
N GLU A 186 -10.71 12.03 -12.09
CA GLU A 186 -11.75 11.01 -12.00
C GLU A 186 -11.57 10.06 -10.81
N PHE A 187 -10.33 9.70 -10.50
CA PHE A 187 -9.98 8.69 -9.49
C PHE A 187 -9.11 9.29 -8.39
N ASP A 188 -9.32 8.82 -7.16
CA ASP A 188 -8.50 9.16 -6.00
C ASP A 188 -7.37 8.16 -5.77
N MET A 189 -7.56 6.92 -6.21
CA MET A 189 -6.60 5.83 -6.06
C MET A 189 -6.46 5.07 -7.38
N LEU A 190 -5.24 4.66 -7.70
CA LEU A 190 -4.93 3.92 -8.92
C LEU A 190 -4.12 2.67 -8.57
N GLY A 191 -4.50 1.51 -9.11
CA GLY A 191 -3.84 0.24 -8.83
C GLY A 191 -4.52 -0.92 -9.55
N SER A 192 -3.98 -2.14 -9.41
CA SER A 192 -4.67 -3.33 -9.90
C SER A 192 -5.87 -3.64 -9.00
N PHE A 193 -7.07 -3.69 -9.57
CA PHE A 193 -8.32 -3.77 -8.82
C PHE A 193 -8.75 -5.22 -8.64
N VAL A 194 -9.05 -5.59 -7.40
CA VAL A 194 -9.58 -6.89 -7.00
C VAL A 194 -11.04 -6.71 -6.61
N SER A 195 -11.95 -7.24 -7.43
CA SER A 195 -13.39 -7.20 -7.18
C SER A 195 -13.80 -8.27 -6.17
N LEU A 196 -14.61 -7.88 -5.18
CA LEU A 196 -15.24 -8.82 -4.24
C LEU A 196 -16.69 -9.16 -4.64
N ARG A 197 -17.20 -8.60 -5.75
CA ARG A 197 -18.57 -8.84 -6.22
C ARG A 197 -18.70 -10.26 -6.77
N GLY A 198 -19.52 -11.08 -6.11
CA GLY A 198 -19.91 -12.43 -6.57
C GLY A 198 -19.10 -13.58 -5.99
N GLU A 199 -18.03 -13.30 -5.23
CA GLU A 199 -17.28 -14.32 -4.51
C GLU A 199 -17.70 -14.33 -3.04
N ALA A 200 -18.14 -15.49 -2.53
CA ALA A 200 -18.23 -15.71 -1.10
C ALA A 200 -16.79 -15.62 -0.60
N CYS A 201 -16.47 -14.58 0.19
CA CYS A 201 -15.17 -14.43 0.82
C CYS A 201 -14.77 -15.79 1.42
N GLY A 202 -13.81 -16.47 0.80
CA GLY A 202 -13.38 -17.79 1.25
C GLY A 202 -12.99 -17.66 2.71
N GLU A 203 -13.56 -18.52 3.56
CA GLU A 203 -13.21 -18.55 4.97
C GLU A 203 -11.68 -18.54 5.11
N PRO A 204 -11.08 -17.59 5.85
CA PRO A 204 -9.66 -17.67 6.12
C PRO A 204 -9.42 -18.95 6.94
N PRO A 205 -8.42 -19.78 6.59
CA PRO A 205 -8.09 -20.94 7.38
C PRO A 205 -7.32 -20.47 8.62
N VAL A 206 -8.01 -19.86 9.59
CA VAL A 206 -7.68 -19.72 11.02
C VAL A 206 -8.75 -18.85 11.69
N GLN A 207 -9.19 -19.32 12.85
CA GLN A 207 -10.29 -18.90 13.72
C GLN A 207 -10.22 -17.46 14.31
N HIS A 208 -9.84 -16.44 13.55
CA HIS A 208 -9.93 -15.04 14.02
C HIS A 208 -11.15 -14.33 13.44
N SER A 209 -12.25 -14.41 14.20
CA SER A 209 -13.50 -13.65 14.11
C SER A 209 -14.07 -13.43 12.69
N ALA A 210 -15.22 -14.05 12.43
CA ALA A 210 -16.08 -13.76 11.28
C ALA A 210 -16.44 -12.27 11.19
N ARG A 211 -15.59 -11.46 10.54
CA ARG A 211 -15.97 -10.14 10.04
C ARG A 211 -16.40 -10.32 8.60
N ARG A 212 -17.72 -10.24 8.40
CA ARG A 212 -18.38 -10.04 7.11
C ARG A 212 -17.55 -9.02 6.31
N CYS A 213 -17.10 -9.40 5.12
CA CYS A 213 -16.37 -8.50 4.22
C CYS A 213 -17.10 -7.16 4.16
N PRO A 214 -16.42 -6.02 4.37
CA PRO A 214 -17.09 -4.74 4.22
C PRO A 214 -17.57 -4.61 2.78
N ASP A 215 -18.78 -4.08 2.60
CA ASP A 215 -19.47 -3.94 1.30
C ASP A 215 -18.84 -2.82 0.44
N HIS A 216 -17.51 -2.80 0.34
CA HIS A 216 -16.72 -1.80 -0.38
C HIS A 216 -16.49 -2.14 -1.86
N GLY A 217 -17.14 -3.20 -2.37
CA GLY A 217 -17.11 -3.61 -3.78
C GLY A 217 -15.77 -4.15 -4.33
N GLY A 218 -14.65 -3.95 -3.63
CA GLY A 218 -13.31 -4.40 -4.00
C GLY A 218 -12.20 -3.56 -3.37
N PHE A 219 -10.94 -3.89 -3.67
CA PHE A 219 -9.74 -3.19 -3.16
C PHE A 219 -8.65 -3.18 -4.24
N LEU A 220 -7.58 -2.41 -4.04
CA LEU A 220 -6.40 -2.39 -4.92
C LEU A 220 -5.31 -3.30 -4.36
N SER A 221 -4.61 -4.07 -5.19
CA SER A 221 -3.56 -5.01 -4.75
C SER A 221 -2.41 -4.30 -4.00
N GLY A 222 -2.03 -4.83 -2.84
CA GLY A 222 -1.11 -4.20 -1.89
C GLY A 222 0.36 -4.12 -2.27
N CYS A 223 0.80 -4.73 -3.37
CA CYS A 223 2.18 -4.61 -3.83
C CYS A 223 2.53 -3.24 -4.35
N ALA A 224 1.59 -2.58 -5.03
CA ALA A 224 1.74 -1.22 -5.50
C ALA A 224 0.37 -0.58 -5.72
N TYR A 225 0.16 0.60 -5.14
CA TYR A 225 -0.97 1.47 -5.48
C TYR A 225 -0.55 2.93 -5.35
N MET A 226 -1.21 3.79 -6.11
CA MET A 226 -1.01 5.24 -6.10
C MET A 226 -2.22 5.95 -5.52
N LEU A 227 -1.97 6.98 -4.73
CA LEU A 227 -2.95 7.84 -4.09
C LEU A 227 -2.79 9.27 -4.60
N ALA A 228 -3.90 9.94 -4.90
CA ALA A 228 -3.93 11.39 -4.98
C ALA A 228 -3.71 11.97 -3.57
N HIS A 229 -2.86 12.99 -3.43
CA HIS A 229 -2.52 13.53 -2.12
C HIS A 229 -3.73 14.02 -1.33
N ARG A 230 -4.77 14.53 -2.02
CA ARG A 230 -6.00 15.04 -1.41
C ARG A 230 -6.70 14.05 -0.48
N ILE A 231 -6.54 12.73 -0.70
CA ILE A 231 -7.17 11.70 0.14
C ILE A 231 -6.32 11.23 1.31
N VAL A 232 -5.04 11.63 1.41
CA VAL A 232 -4.14 11.19 2.50
C VAL A 232 -4.70 11.58 3.89
N ARG A 233 -5.09 12.85 4.08
CA ARG A 233 -5.67 13.31 5.35
C ARG A 233 -7.08 12.72 5.62
N PRO A 234 -7.99 12.66 4.63
CA PRO A 234 -9.24 11.91 4.78
C PRO A 234 -9.06 10.46 5.24
N LEU A 235 -8.12 9.70 4.64
CA LEU A 235 -7.82 8.33 5.04
C LEU A 235 -7.35 8.25 6.50
N LEU A 236 -6.45 9.16 6.91
CA LEU A 236 -5.99 9.23 8.30
C LEU A 236 -7.16 9.48 9.27
N ARG A 237 -8.06 10.42 8.97
CA ARG A 237 -9.25 10.66 9.80
C ARG A 237 -10.18 9.46 9.85
N ALA A 238 -10.39 8.78 8.73
CA ALA A 238 -11.20 7.56 8.69
C ALA A 238 -10.60 6.45 9.56
N SER A 239 -9.26 6.35 9.63
CA SER A 239 -8.56 5.36 10.46
C SER A 239 -8.77 5.53 11.96
N GLU A 240 -9.16 6.72 12.42
CA GLU A 240 -9.49 6.97 13.83
C GLU A 240 -10.79 6.25 14.25
N MET A 241 -11.69 6.03 13.30
CA MET A 241 -12.98 5.36 13.53
C MET A 241 -13.00 3.89 13.07
N HIS A 242 -11.99 3.46 12.31
CA HIS A 242 -11.91 2.13 11.73
C HIS A 242 -10.59 1.47 12.16
N PRO A 243 -10.62 0.54 13.13
CA PRO A 243 -9.40 -0.10 13.59
C PRO A 243 -8.65 -0.80 12.44
N PRO A 244 -7.31 -0.77 12.43
CA PRO A 244 -6.51 -1.48 11.44
C PRO A 244 -6.84 -2.97 11.40
N VAL A 245 -7.06 -3.50 10.20
CA VAL A 245 -7.21 -4.94 9.95
C VAL A 245 -6.22 -5.40 8.89
N LEU A 246 -6.02 -6.72 8.82
CA LEU A 246 -5.28 -7.37 7.74
C LEU A 246 -6.26 -8.01 6.76
N PRO A 247 -5.91 -8.11 5.47
CA PRO A 247 -4.72 -7.55 4.82
C PRO A 247 -4.71 -6.01 4.77
N GLU A 248 -3.52 -5.39 4.71
CA GLU A 248 -3.37 -3.93 4.72
C GLU A 248 -4.07 -3.24 3.55
N ASP A 249 -4.01 -3.82 2.37
CA ASP A 249 -4.60 -3.28 1.16
C ASP A 249 -6.13 -3.34 1.18
N VAL A 250 -6.71 -4.41 1.73
CA VAL A 250 -8.15 -4.51 2.06
C VAL A 250 -8.54 -3.42 3.06
N TYR A 251 -7.71 -3.16 4.08
CA TYR A 251 -7.98 -2.12 5.06
C TYR A 251 -7.92 -0.71 4.43
N VAL A 252 -6.81 -0.34 3.80
CA VAL A 252 -6.58 1.03 3.32
C VAL A 252 -7.37 1.33 2.04
N THR A 253 -7.30 0.43 1.06
CA THR A 253 -7.89 0.64 -0.27
C THR A 253 -9.29 0.05 -0.41
N GLY A 254 -9.72 -0.79 0.52
CA GLY A 254 -11.11 -1.23 0.66
C GLY A 254 -11.85 -0.42 1.71
N THR A 255 -11.60 -0.72 3.00
CA THR A 255 -12.37 -0.22 4.14
C THR A 255 -12.30 1.30 4.32
N LEU A 256 -11.09 1.87 4.42
CA LEU A 256 -10.93 3.32 4.61
C LEU A 256 -11.34 4.11 3.37
N ALA A 257 -10.97 3.61 2.19
CA ALA A 257 -11.37 4.20 0.91
C ALA A 257 -12.90 4.27 0.78
N GLU A 258 -13.63 3.23 1.16
CA GLU A 258 -15.09 3.24 1.18
C GLU A 258 -15.65 4.24 2.18
N ALA A 259 -15.09 4.27 3.39
CA ALA A 259 -15.52 5.19 4.45
C ALA A 259 -15.43 6.67 4.04
N ILE A 260 -14.50 7.01 3.13
CA ILE A 260 -14.34 8.38 2.60
C ILE A 260 -14.95 8.57 1.21
N GLY A 261 -15.56 7.54 0.62
CA GLY A 261 -16.10 7.58 -0.75
C GLY A 261 -15.05 7.75 -1.84
N ALA A 262 -13.81 7.27 -1.63
CA ALA A 262 -12.72 7.40 -2.59
C ALA A 262 -12.97 6.55 -3.85
N LYS A 263 -12.77 7.17 -5.02
CA LYS A 263 -12.88 6.51 -6.31
C LYS A 263 -11.58 5.78 -6.65
N ARG A 264 -11.71 4.52 -7.08
CA ARG A 264 -10.60 3.63 -7.42
C ARG A 264 -10.60 3.34 -8.92
N GLY A 265 -9.44 3.47 -9.56
CA GLY A 265 -9.25 3.18 -10.98
C GLY A 265 -8.19 2.11 -11.22
N GLU A 266 -8.35 1.34 -12.29
CA GLU A 266 -7.41 0.31 -12.74
C GLU A 266 -6.81 0.67 -14.11
N PRO A 267 -5.75 1.50 -14.14
CA PRO A 267 -5.06 1.78 -15.39
C PRO A 267 -4.17 0.58 -15.76
N ALA A 268 -4.02 0.33 -17.06
CA ALA A 268 -3.39 -0.89 -17.60
C ALA A 268 -1.92 -1.11 -17.19
N ASN A 269 -1.25 -0.07 -16.71
CA ASN A 269 0.16 -0.06 -16.33
C ASN A 269 0.40 -0.42 -14.85
N PHE A 270 -0.62 -0.88 -14.11
CA PHE A 270 -0.46 -1.47 -12.78
C PHE A 270 -0.64 -2.98 -12.87
N GLU A 271 0.40 -3.71 -12.51
CA GLU A 271 0.34 -5.16 -12.38
C GLU A 271 0.14 -5.54 -10.91
N GLY A 272 -0.93 -6.28 -10.62
CA GLY A 272 -1.25 -6.72 -9.26
C GLY A 272 -0.49 -7.99 -8.88
N CYS A 273 -0.12 -8.10 -7.60
CA CYS A 273 0.53 -9.30 -7.08
C CYS A 273 -0.40 -10.49 -6.88
N TYR A 274 -1.72 -10.29 -6.91
CA TYR A 274 -2.65 -11.42 -6.86
C TYR A 274 -2.69 -12.20 -8.19
N TYR A 275 -2.42 -11.54 -9.32
CA TYR A 275 -2.49 -12.17 -10.64
C TYR A 275 -1.28 -13.06 -10.97
N SER A 276 -0.11 -12.79 -10.40
CA SER A 276 1.09 -13.64 -10.55
C SER A 276 0.92 -15.01 -9.86
N TYR A 277 0.14 -15.09 -8.78
CA TYR A 277 -0.17 -16.34 -8.08
C TYR A 277 -1.23 -17.20 -8.79
N VAL A 278 -2.23 -16.58 -9.43
CA VAL A 278 -3.32 -17.33 -10.08
C VAL A 278 -2.87 -18.02 -11.38
N LYS A 279 -1.89 -17.46 -12.11
CA LYS A 279 -1.32 -18.12 -13.30
C LYS A 279 -0.43 -19.34 -12.99
N SER A 280 0.13 -19.45 -11.78
CA SER A 280 0.92 -20.63 -11.39
C SER A 280 0.10 -21.73 -10.69
N MET A 281 -1.16 -21.45 -10.31
CA MET A 281 -1.98 -22.35 -9.49
C MET A 281 -3.16 -23.01 -10.23
N SER A 282 -3.20 -22.97 -11.56
CA SER A 282 -4.26 -23.65 -12.33
C SER A 282 -4.15 -25.19 -12.36
N PHE A 283 -3.24 -25.82 -11.58
CA PHE A 283 -3.09 -27.28 -11.58
C PHE A 283 -2.74 -27.94 -10.23
N VAL A 284 -3.13 -27.37 -9.09
CA VAL A 284 -2.88 -28.03 -7.79
C VAL A 284 -4.19 -28.29 -7.04
N PRO A 285 -4.61 -29.56 -6.85
CA PRO A 285 -5.79 -29.91 -6.08
C PRO A 285 -5.74 -29.36 -4.65
N ARG A 286 -6.89 -28.95 -4.13
CA ARG A 286 -7.10 -28.33 -2.81
C ARG A 286 -6.50 -29.13 -1.63
N SER A 287 -6.29 -30.43 -1.78
CA SER A 287 -5.66 -31.30 -0.79
C SER A 287 -4.13 -31.14 -0.70
N ALA A 288 -3.46 -30.79 -1.80
CA ALA A 288 -2.02 -30.56 -1.83
C ALA A 288 -1.64 -29.17 -1.28
N TYR A 289 -2.59 -28.22 -1.23
CA TYR A 289 -2.41 -26.88 -0.64
C TYR A 289 -1.98 -26.94 0.83
N TYR A 290 -2.65 -27.75 1.65
CA TYR A 290 -2.30 -27.92 3.07
C TYR A 290 -0.99 -28.69 3.26
N TRP A 291 -0.67 -29.59 2.33
CA TRP A 291 0.57 -30.37 2.38
C TRP A 291 1.81 -29.55 1.97
N LEU A 292 1.65 -28.60 1.04
CA LEU A 292 2.73 -27.72 0.56
C LEU A 292 2.98 -26.52 1.48
N ARG A 293 1.94 -25.98 2.13
CA ARG A 293 2.04 -24.85 3.08
C ARG A 293 3.01 -25.15 4.23
N ASP A 294 3.00 -26.38 4.73
CA ASP A 294 3.80 -26.76 5.89
C ASP A 294 5.22 -27.27 5.50
N ARG A 295 5.53 -27.39 4.19
CA ARG A 295 6.84 -27.90 3.71
C ARG A 295 7.63 -26.95 2.79
N LEU A 296 7.06 -25.85 2.33
CA LEU A 296 7.74 -24.89 1.45
C LEU A 296 7.93 -23.52 2.10
N LEU A 297 8.74 -23.48 3.17
CA LEU A 297 9.61 -22.34 3.44
C LEU A 297 10.73 -22.31 2.38
N ILE A 298 10.38 -22.04 1.11
CA ILE A 298 11.41 -21.76 0.09
C ILE A 298 11.71 -20.27 0.12
N SER A 299 12.88 -19.99 0.69
CA SER A 299 13.66 -18.75 0.54
C SER A 299 13.54 -18.17 -0.87
N LEU A 300 13.00 -16.95 -0.98
CA LEU A 300 12.84 -16.18 -2.22
C LEU A 300 14.17 -15.64 -2.80
N THR A 301 15.31 -16.28 -2.53
CA THR A 301 16.63 -15.89 -3.05
C THR A 301 16.88 -16.30 -4.51
N ARG A 302 15.91 -16.88 -5.23
CA ARG A 302 16.13 -17.43 -6.58
C ARG A 302 15.43 -16.74 -7.75
N LEU A 303 14.69 -15.65 -7.53
CA LEU A 303 14.04 -14.91 -8.65
C LEU A 303 14.84 -13.72 -9.18
N SER A 304 16.02 -13.42 -8.62
CA SER A 304 16.87 -12.30 -9.08
C SER A 304 17.65 -12.56 -10.39
N LEU A 305 17.48 -13.71 -11.04
CA LEU A 305 18.24 -14.08 -12.25
C LEU A 305 17.50 -13.85 -13.58
N TYR A 306 16.25 -13.35 -13.57
CA TYR A 306 15.46 -13.23 -14.81
C TYR A 306 15.32 -11.81 -15.39
N TRP A 307 15.94 -10.78 -14.78
CA TRP A 307 15.78 -9.38 -15.20
C TRP A 307 17.00 -8.76 -15.88
N GLN A 308 17.95 -9.56 -16.40
CA GLN A 308 19.11 -9.05 -17.15
C GLN A 308 19.02 -9.21 -18.68
N GLU A 309 17.90 -9.62 -19.27
CA GLU A 309 17.79 -9.78 -20.74
C GLU A 309 16.54 -9.18 -21.41
N ILE A 310 16.07 -7.99 -20.98
CA ILE A 310 15.19 -7.15 -21.82
C ILE A 310 15.58 -5.68 -21.69
#